data_AF-A0A848UWN6-F1
#
_entry.id   AF-A0A848UWN6-F1
#
_cell.length_a   1.000
_cell.length_b   1.000
_cell.length_c   1.000
_cell.angle_alpha   90.00
_cell.angle_beta   90.00
_cell.angle_gamma   90.00
#
_symmetry.space_group_name_H-M   'P 1'
#
loop_
_entity.id
_entity.type
_entity.pdbx_description
1 polymer ?
#
loop_
_entity_poly.entity_id
_entity_poly.type
_entity_poly.pdbx_seq_one_letter_code
_entity_poly.pdbx_strand_id
1 'polypeptide(L)'
;RGCGHIKIFAGGGGTILPEEINELHDYGITRIYHPDDGREMGLQGMINDLMEQSDYATGANLNGEPTKLIEQSPVAIGRLISAAENFPEENKVVIQRIQEEAAKSNVPVLGITGTGGAGKSSLVDELVRRFLIDFEDKKIGIISVDPSKRKTGGALLGDRIRMNSIFNDRCYMRSLATRQSNLAVSKHVQEAVDILKAAKYDLVILETSGIGQSDTEIVDHSDVSMYVMTPEYGAASQLEKIDMLDFADVIALNKFDKRGALDAIRDVKKQYKRNRQLWEIADEDIPVFGTIASQFNDPGTNTLYKKLMDVIVERTGSELKSNFETADEMSEKIFVIPPKRVRYLSEISETIRGYNEWVEKQGQIAQKLYALKESMAVLDDDQTAQETLKEKYEQLVKDLDPHNLDVIEGWPEKQKRYRDDLYTFKVRDKEIKIQTHTESLSHTQIPKVSLPRYTAWGDVLKWNLQENVPGEFPYAAGVFPFKREGEDPTRMFAGEGGPERTNKRFHYVSLGMP
;
A
#
# COMPACT_ATOMS: atom_id res chain seq x y z
N ARG A 1 26.98 16.82 -10.20
CA ARG A 1 28.12 17.78 -10.30
C ARG A 1 27.59 19.11 -10.81
N GLY A 2 28.06 20.25 -10.31
CA GLY A 2 27.58 21.58 -10.75
C GLY A 2 26.38 22.18 -9.97
N CYS A 3 25.87 21.48 -8.96
CA CYS A 3 24.76 21.94 -8.11
C CYS A 3 25.18 22.06 -6.64
N GLY A 4 26.33 22.68 -6.35
CA GLY A 4 26.88 22.77 -4.99
C GLY A 4 26.03 23.58 -4.00
N HIS A 5 25.01 24.27 -4.49
CA HIS A 5 24.01 24.92 -3.65
C HIS A 5 23.03 23.91 -3.03
N ILE A 6 22.86 22.70 -3.55
CA ILE A 6 21.94 21.71 -2.98
C ILE A 6 22.54 21.14 -1.69
N LYS A 7 21.85 21.35 -0.58
CA LYS A 7 22.22 20.81 0.73
C LYS A 7 21.82 19.33 0.84
N ILE A 8 22.71 18.50 1.39
CA ILE A 8 22.47 17.07 1.58
C ILE A 8 22.38 16.77 3.06
N PHE A 9 21.28 16.14 3.46
CA PHE A 9 21.02 15.71 4.84
C PHE A 9 20.84 14.19 4.88
N ALA A 10 21.23 13.54 5.97
CA ALA A 10 21.03 12.10 6.13
C ALA A 10 20.78 11.69 7.60
N GLY A 11 20.34 10.45 7.78
CA GLY A 11 20.26 9.78 9.07
C GLY A 11 20.29 8.26 8.87
N GLY A 12 21.11 7.56 9.65
CA GLY A 12 21.29 6.10 9.55
C GLY A 12 21.17 5.36 10.88
N GLY A 13 20.67 6.05 11.92
CA GLY A 13 20.68 5.52 13.28
C GLY A 13 22.11 5.25 13.75
N GLY A 14 22.32 4.14 14.46
CA GLY A 14 23.65 3.70 14.89
C GLY A 14 24.50 3.03 13.80
N THR A 15 24.04 3.05 12.54
CA THR A 15 24.78 2.44 11.41
C THR A 15 25.89 3.35 10.89
N ILE A 16 25.74 4.67 11.05
CA ILE A 16 26.75 5.66 10.65
C ILE A 16 27.47 6.12 11.93
N LEU A 17 28.74 5.79 12.05
CA LEU A 17 29.55 6.07 13.22
C LEU A 17 29.91 7.56 13.31
N PRO A 18 30.18 8.12 14.51
CA PRO A 18 30.57 9.52 14.66
C PRO A 18 31.79 9.92 13.81
N GLU A 19 32.75 9.02 13.62
CA GLU A 19 33.93 9.24 12.78
C GLU A 19 33.55 9.39 11.28
N GLU A 20 32.64 8.53 10.80
CA GLU A 20 32.11 8.59 9.41
C GLU A 20 31.25 9.84 9.20
N ILE A 21 30.50 10.26 10.23
CA ILE A 21 29.73 11.51 10.19
C ILE A 21 30.67 12.71 9.96
N ASN A 22 31.77 12.79 10.73
CA ASN A 22 32.75 13.87 10.59
C ASN A 22 33.40 13.86 9.21
N GLU A 23 33.82 12.69 8.71
CA GLU A 23 34.40 12.56 7.38
C GLU A 23 33.43 13.01 6.28
N LEU A 24 32.15 12.63 6.37
CA LEU A 24 31.13 13.01 5.41
C LEU A 24 30.79 14.50 5.47
N HIS A 25 30.83 15.13 6.65
CA HIS A 25 30.68 16.58 6.78
C HIS A 25 31.86 17.32 6.13
N ASP A 26 33.09 16.86 6.38
CA ASP A 26 34.30 17.42 5.74
C ASP A 26 34.28 17.24 4.21
N TYR A 27 33.71 16.14 3.72
CA TYR A 27 33.50 15.89 2.29
C TYR A 27 32.49 16.86 1.65
N GLY A 28 31.55 17.40 2.44
CA GLY A 28 30.57 18.40 2.01
C GLY A 28 29.10 18.01 2.19
N ILE A 29 28.78 16.95 2.94
CA ILE A 29 27.42 16.68 3.41
C ILE A 29 27.05 17.74 4.46
N THR A 30 25.87 18.35 4.33
CA THR A 30 25.46 19.47 5.18
C THR A 30 25.30 19.04 6.64
N ARG A 31 24.56 17.94 6.88
CA ARG A 31 24.33 17.43 8.22
C ARG A 31 23.91 15.96 8.16
N ILE A 32 24.40 15.16 9.10
CA ILE A 32 23.95 13.78 9.33
C ILE A 32 23.54 13.73 10.79
N TYR A 33 22.29 13.35 11.04
CA TYR A 33 21.73 13.28 12.39
C TYR A 33 22.03 11.92 13.02
N HIS A 34 22.84 11.91 14.08
CA HIS A 34 23.11 10.77 14.95
C HIS A 34 21.93 10.54 15.91
N PRO A 35 21.70 9.32 16.45
CA PRO A 35 20.70 9.09 17.49
C PRO A 35 20.78 10.04 18.70
N ASP A 36 21.97 10.54 19.02
CA ASP A 36 22.17 11.54 20.08
C ASP A 36 21.55 12.89 19.74
N ASP A 37 21.68 13.34 18.49
CA ASP A 37 21.01 14.55 18.01
C ASP A 37 19.49 14.42 18.14
N GLY A 38 18.95 13.23 17.84
CA GLY A 38 17.53 12.94 18.02
C GLY A 38 17.08 12.98 19.48
N ARG A 39 17.95 12.63 20.44
CA ARG A 39 17.68 12.72 21.89
C ARG A 39 17.75 14.16 22.40
N GLU A 40 18.68 14.95 21.88
CA GLU A 40 18.92 16.33 22.32
C GLU A 40 17.95 17.33 21.68
N MET A 41 17.82 17.29 20.35
CA MET A 41 17.01 18.23 19.57
C MET A 41 15.54 17.83 19.51
N GLY A 42 15.27 16.53 19.70
CA GLY A 42 13.98 15.92 19.35
C GLY A 42 13.75 15.85 17.84
N LEU A 43 12.77 15.05 17.42
CA LEU A 43 12.45 14.88 15.99
C LEU A 43 12.10 16.21 15.31
N GLN A 44 11.29 17.05 15.95
CA GLN A 44 10.92 18.35 15.41
C GLN A 44 12.11 19.30 15.31
N GLY A 45 13.02 19.28 16.30
CA GLY A 45 14.22 20.12 16.28
C GLY A 45 15.14 19.78 15.10
N MET A 46 15.34 18.49 14.81
CA MET A 46 16.12 18.07 13.64
C MET A 46 15.50 18.56 12.33
N ILE A 47 14.17 18.49 12.18
CA ILE A 47 13.49 18.98 10.98
C ILE A 47 13.56 20.50 10.88
N ASN A 48 13.43 21.24 11.99
CA ASN A 48 13.57 22.69 11.99
C ASN A 48 14.97 23.12 11.54
N ASP A 49 16.02 22.50 12.09
CA ASP A 49 17.41 22.74 11.70
C ASP A 49 17.63 22.47 10.19
N LEU A 50 17.12 21.36 9.68
CA LEU A 50 17.16 21.05 8.25
C LEU A 50 16.47 22.14 7.40
N MET A 51 15.28 22.57 7.82
CA MET A 51 14.50 23.58 7.11
C MET A 51 15.20 24.94 7.13
N GLU A 52 15.72 25.39 8.28
CA GLU A 52 16.45 26.65 8.43
C GLU A 52 17.69 26.70 7.53
N GLN A 53 18.45 25.61 7.45
CA GLN A 53 19.62 25.52 6.58
C GLN A 53 19.28 25.43 5.08
N SER A 54 18.02 25.15 4.75
CA SER A 54 17.50 25.03 3.38
C SER A 54 16.65 26.23 2.94
N ASP A 55 16.47 27.23 3.80
CA ASP A 55 15.59 28.37 3.55
C ASP A 55 16.25 29.45 2.68
N TYR A 56 16.45 29.13 1.40
CA TYR A 56 16.88 30.07 0.39
C TYR A 56 16.21 29.78 -0.96
N ALA A 57 15.81 30.84 -1.65
CA ALA A 57 15.17 30.71 -2.95
C ALA A 57 16.20 30.41 -4.06
N THR A 58 15.86 29.48 -4.94
CA THR A 58 16.63 29.18 -6.15
C THR A 58 15.97 29.80 -7.38
N GLY A 59 16.77 30.23 -8.35
CA GLY A 59 16.27 30.84 -9.60
C GLY A 59 16.74 32.28 -9.81
N ALA A 60 17.38 32.90 -8.82
CA ALA A 60 18.04 34.19 -8.98
C ALA A 60 19.32 34.08 -9.84
N ASN A 61 19.72 35.21 -10.45
CA ASN A 61 20.97 35.38 -11.21
C ASN A 61 21.23 34.25 -12.22
N LEU A 62 20.34 34.08 -13.19
CA LEU A 62 20.59 33.18 -14.32
C LEU A 62 21.90 33.58 -15.03
N ASN A 63 22.80 32.61 -15.22
CA ASN A 63 24.09 32.74 -15.86
C ASN A 63 24.29 31.67 -16.95
N GLY A 64 23.73 31.94 -18.14
CA GLY A 64 23.90 31.06 -19.31
C GLY A 64 22.99 29.82 -19.33
N GLU A 65 22.03 29.67 -18.41
CA GLU A 65 21.01 28.63 -18.51
C GLU A 65 20.12 28.76 -19.75
N PRO A 66 19.64 29.95 -20.16
CA PRO A 66 18.80 30.09 -21.35
C PRO A 66 19.47 29.56 -22.62
N THR A 67 20.79 29.73 -22.77
CA THR A 67 21.52 29.23 -23.95
C THR A 67 21.71 27.71 -23.93
N LYS A 68 21.51 27.06 -22.78
CA LYS A 68 21.63 25.60 -22.59
C LYS A 68 20.29 24.86 -22.73
N LEU A 69 19.20 25.56 -23.02
CA LEU A 69 17.90 24.93 -23.34
C LEU A 69 17.99 24.01 -24.55
N ILE A 70 18.76 24.41 -25.57
CA ILE A 70 18.97 23.63 -26.80
C ILE A 70 19.68 22.30 -26.51
N GLU A 71 20.54 22.27 -25.48
CA GLU A 71 21.24 21.06 -25.03
C GLU A 71 20.35 20.19 -24.13
N GLN A 72 19.11 20.61 -23.84
CA GLN A 72 18.16 19.91 -22.97
C GLN A 72 18.73 19.56 -21.60
N SER A 73 19.59 20.44 -21.06
CA SER A 73 20.23 20.24 -19.77
C SER A 73 19.17 20.23 -18.64
N PRO A 74 18.98 19.11 -17.91
CA PRO A 74 17.98 19.03 -16.83
C PRO A 74 18.21 20.08 -15.73
N VAL A 75 19.48 20.43 -15.48
CA VAL A 75 19.85 21.47 -14.51
C VAL A 75 19.40 22.85 -14.98
N ALA A 76 19.63 23.18 -16.26
CA ALA A 76 19.21 24.46 -16.83
C ALA A 76 17.68 24.59 -16.83
N ILE A 77 16.98 23.55 -17.29
CA ILE A 77 15.50 23.51 -17.30
C ILE A 77 14.96 23.67 -15.87
N GLY A 78 15.49 22.93 -14.90
CA GLY A 78 15.05 23.02 -13.50
C GLY A 78 15.29 24.41 -12.88
N ARG A 79 16.40 25.07 -13.20
CA ARG A 79 16.69 26.44 -12.74
C ARG A 79 15.76 27.47 -13.40
N LEU A 80 15.49 27.34 -14.70
CA LEU A 80 14.60 28.25 -15.42
C LEU A 80 13.16 28.16 -14.91
N ILE A 81 12.67 26.95 -14.64
CA ILE A 81 11.34 26.76 -14.04
C ILE A 81 11.31 27.41 -12.64
N SER A 82 12.35 27.20 -11.82
CA SER A 82 12.42 27.81 -10.49
C SER A 82 12.53 29.35 -10.55
N ALA A 83 13.19 29.89 -11.58
CA ALA A 83 13.31 31.32 -11.82
C ALA A 83 11.95 31.94 -12.21
N ALA A 84 11.19 31.27 -13.09
CA ALA A 84 9.83 31.69 -13.42
C ALA A 84 8.90 31.65 -12.20
N GLU A 85 9.06 30.63 -11.35
CA GLU A 85 8.19 30.41 -10.19
C GLU A 85 8.49 31.35 -9.00
N ASN A 86 9.75 31.74 -8.78
CA ASN A 86 10.16 32.51 -7.59
C ASN A 86 10.61 33.95 -7.91
N PHE A 87 11.12 34.21 -9.11
CA PHE A 87 11.69 35.50 -9.52
C PHE A 87 11.19 35.95 -10.92
N PRO A 88 9.86 35.99 -11.17
CA PRO A 88 9.32 36.27 -12.50
C PRO A 88 9.68 37.66 -13.04
N GLU A 89 9.67 38.70 -12.19
CA GLU A 89 9.98 40.07 -12.62
C GLU A 89 11.46 40.27 -12.97
N GLU A 90 12.38 39.67 -12.19
CA GLU A 90 13.82 39.74 -12.46
C GLU A 90 14.19 39.04 -13.78
N ASN A 91 13.47 37.98 -14.12
CA ASN A 91 13.74 37.15 -15.30
C ASN A 91 12.77 37.40 -16.46
N LYS A 92 11.99 38.48 -16.41
CA LYS A 92 10.92 38.78 -17.37
C LYS A 92 11.36 38.75 -18.83
N VAL A 93 12.53 39.32 -19.13
CA VAL A 93 13.08 39.35 -20.50
C VAL A 93 13.40 37.93 -21.01
N VAL A 94 13.95 37.08 -20.14
CA VAL A 94 14.28 35.69 -20.48
C VAL A 94 13.00 34.88 -20.67
N ILE A 95 12.04 35.02 -19.76
CA ILE A 95 10.75 34.31 -19.82
C ILE A 95 9.98 34.72 -21.08
N GLN A 96 9.91 36.01 -21.41
CA GLN A 96 9.24 36.49 -22.61
C GLN A 96 9.88 35.91 -23.89
N ARG A 97 11.21 35.84 -23.95
CA ARG A 97 11.90 35.19 -25.07
C ARG A 97 11.56 33.71 -25.19
N ILE A 98 11.50 32.99 -24.07
CA ILE A 98 11.11 31.57 -24.03
C ILE A 98 9.68 31.40 -24.53
N GLN A 99 8.75 32.28 -24.11
CA GLN A 99 7.36 32.27 -24.59
C GLN A 99 7.28 32.51 -26.11
N GLU A 100 8.05 33.44 -26.65
CA GLU A 100 8.12 33.69 -28.10
C GLU A 100 8.70 32.49 -28.88
N GLU A 101 9.66 31.76 -28.31
CA GLU A 101 10.20 30.53 -28.89
C GLU A 101 9.20 29.37 -28.78
N ALA A 102 8.52 29.21 -27.64
CA ALA A 102 7.49 28.22 -27.40
C ALA A 102 6.26 28.41 -28.31
N ALA A 103 5.88 29.66 -28.60
CA ALA A 103 4.79 29.98 -29.53
C ALA A 103 5.08 29.57 -30.99
N LYS A 104 6.36 29.42 -31.35
CA LYS A 104 6.81 28.91 -32.66
C LYS A 104 6.98 27.39 -32.68
N SER A 105 6.81 26.74 -31.53
CA SER A 105 7.05 25.31 -31.35
C SER A 105 5.76 24.52 -31.57
N ASN A 106 5.85 23.49 -32.42
CA ASN A 106 4.76 22.54 -32.70
C ASN A 106 4.77 21.33 -31.76
N VAL A 107 5.47 21.43 -30.64
CA VAL A 107 5.54 20.35 -29.66
C VAL A 107 4.16 20.17 -29.01
N PRO A 108 3.55 18.98 -29.14
CA PRO A 108 2.24 18.70 -28.57
C PRO A 108 2.28 18.67 -27.04
N VAL A 109 1.22 19.19 -26.43
CA VAL A 109 0.98 19.16 -24.99
C VAL A 109 -0.24 18.29 -24.69
N LEU A 110 0.00 17.17 -24.00
CA LEU A 110 -1.04 16.27 -23.51
C LEU A 110 -1.40 16.62 -22.07
N GLY A 111 -2.59 17.15 -21.86
CA GLY A 111 -3.17 17.42 -20.55
C GLY A 111 -3.86 16.18 -19.98
N ILE A 112 -3.49 15.75 -18.79
CA ILE A 112 -4.07 14.60 -18.10
C ILE A 112 -4.68 15.07 -16.78
N THR A 113 -6.00 14.96 -16.69
CA THR A 113 -6.75 15.34 -15.49
C THR A 113 -7.69 14.22 -15.06
N GLY A 114 -8.30 14.35 -13.89
CA GLY A 114 -9.12 13.29 -13.32
C GLY A 114 -9.26 13.36 -11.81
N THR A 115 -10.21 12.60 -11.29
CA THR A 115 -10.54 12.60 -9.86
C THR A 115 -9.36 12.14 -9.00
N GLY A 116 -9.29 12.65 -7.78
CA GLY A 116 -8.27 12.27 -6.80
C GLY A 116 -8.23 10.76 -6.59
N GLY A 117 -7.05 10.16 -6.75
CA GLY A 117 -6.86 8.71 -6.57
C GLY A 117 -7.36 7.85 -7.73
N ALA A 118 -7.76 8.41 -8.87
CA ALA A 118 -8.12 7.64 -10.07
C ALA A 118 -6.96 6.82 -10.67
N GLY A 119 -5.72 7.14 -10.27
CA GLY A 119 -4.50 6.49 -10.76
C GLY A 119 -3.87 7.20 -11.95
N LYS A 120 -3.98 8.54 -12.01
CA LYS A 120 -3.40 9.39 -13.06
C LYS A 120 -1.90 9.16 -13.22
N SER A 121 -1.11 9.38 -12.17
CA SER A 121 0.35 9.28 -12.22
C SER A 121 0.82 7.86 -12.59
N SER A 122 0.10 6.83 -12.14
CA SER A 122 0.36 5.45 -12.56
C SER A 122 0.04 5.21 -14.04
N LEU A 123 -1.04 5.79 -14.54
CA LEU A 123 -1.37 5.73 -15.96
C LEU A 123 -0.36 6.54 -16.80
N VAL A 124 0.08 7.71 -16.32
CA VAL A 124 1.14 8.51 -16.94
C VAL A 124 2.43 7.70 -17.04
N ASP A 125 2.86 7.02 -15.97
CA ASP A 125 4.04 6.16 -15.99
C ASP A 125 3.92 5.06 -17.05
N GLU A 126 2.77 4.41 -17.15
CA GLU A 126 2.49 3.38 -18.14
C GLU A 126 2.43 3.93 -19.58
N LEU A 127 1.96 5.17 -19.78
CA LEU A 127 2.01 5.87 -21.08
C LEU A 127 3.45 6.26 -21.46
N VAL A 128 4.24 6.77 -20.52
CA VAL A 128 5.66 7.07 -20.70
C VAL A 128 6.42 5.80 -21.07
N ARG A 129 6.15 4.69 -20.38
CA ARG A 129 6.72 3.38 -20.70
C ARG A 129 6.46 2.99 -22.16
N ARG A 130 5.21 3.11 -22.62
CA ARG A 130 4.82 2.77 -24.00
C ARG A 130 5.46 3.72 -25.01
N PHE A 131 5.51 5.01 -24.70
CA PHE A 131 6.20 6.01 -25.51
C PHE A 131 7.69 5.68 -25.70
N LEU A 132 8.38 5.29 -24.63
CA LEU A 132 9.80 4.92 -24.69
C LEU A 132 10.05 3.62 -25.47
N ILE A 133 9.06 2.71 -25.53
CA ILE A 133 9.12 1.47 -26.33
C ILE A 133 8.83 1.75 -27.81
N ASP A 134 7.83 2.58 -28.09
CA ASP A 134 7.36 2.90 -29.44
C ASP A 134 8.36 3.78 -30.21
N PHE A 135 9.03 4.69 -29.50
CA PHE A 135 10.01 5.59 -30.09
C PHE A 135 11.39 5.41 -29.45
N GLU A 136 12.42 5.19 -30.26
CA GLU A 136 13.79 4.98 -29.77
C GLU A 136 14.53 6.30 -29.47
N ASP A 137 14.25 7.36 -30.23
CA ASP A 137 15.00 8.63 -30.23
C ASP A 137 14.21 9.83 -29.65
N LYS A 138 12.89 9.68 -29.48
CA LYS A 138 12.01 10.74 -28.99
C LYS A 138 12.13 10.96 -27.49
N LYS A 139 11.98 12.23 -27.07
CA LYS A 139 12.10 12.70 -25.69
C LYS A 139 10.77 13.24 -25.16
N ILE A 140 10.52 12.99 -23.88
CA ILE A 140 9.27 13.35 -23.21
C ILE A 140 9.51 14.20 -21.96
N GLY A 141 8.80 15.31 -21.88
CA GLY A 141 8.79 16.21 -20.73
C GLY A 141 7.51 16.02 -19.92
N ILE A 142 7.60 15.96 -18.60
CA ILE A 142 6.47 15.69 -17.71
C ILE A 142 6.41 16.78 -16.64
N ILE A 143 5.25 17.41 -16.51
CA ILE A 143 4.95 18.36 -15.44
C ILE A 143 3.77 17.77 -14.66
N SER A 144 3.98 17.43 -13.39
CA SER A 144 2.91 16.97 -12.51
C SER A 144 2.63 18.02 -11.44
N VAL A 145 1.35 18.26 -11.16
CA VAL A 145 0.89 19.26 -10.20
C VAL A 145 0.19 18.59 -9.03
N ASP A 146 0.72 18.79 -7.82
CA ASP A 146 0.16 18.25 -6.58
C ASP A 146 -0.49 19.38 -5.72
N PRO A 147 -1.55 19.08 -4.95
CA PRO A 147 -2.25 20.08 -4.17
C PRO A 147 -1.45 20.54 -2.94
N SER A 148 -1.48 21.84 -2.65
CA SER A 148 -0.85 22.40 -1.44
C SER A 148 -1.78 22.34 -0.22
N LYS A 149 -1.23 22.05 0.97
CA LYS A 149 -2.00 22.03 2.22
C LYS A 149 -2.13 23.43 2.81
N ARG A 150 -3.34 23.98 2.84
CA ARG A 150 -3.63 25.32 3.38
C ARG A 150 -3.15 25.55 4.82
N LYS A 151 -3.30 24.54 5.69
CA LYS A 151 -2.97 24.68 7.13
C LYS A 151 -1.46 24.83 7.37
N THR A 152 -0.64 24.19 6.55
CA THR A 152 0.81 24.08 6.77
C THR A 152 1.62 24.87 5.75
N GLY A 153 1.03 25.34 4.65
CA GLY A 153 1.72 26.03 3.55
C GLY A 153 2.51 25.10 2.61
N GLY A 154 2.99 23.96 3.10
CA GLY A 154 3.70 22.96 2.29
C GLY A 154 2.82 22.05 1.42
N ALA A 155 3.47 21.26 0.56
CA ALA A 155 2.84 20.26 -0.31
C ALA A 155 3.61 18.92 -0.22
N LEU A 156 2.90 17.81 -0.42
CA LEU A 156 3.53 16.51 -0.64
C LEU A 156 3.48 16.23 -2.14
N LEU A 157 4.61 16.42 -2.81
CA LEU A 157 4.75 16.18 -4.25
C LEU A 157 4.90 14.67 -4.49
N GLY A 158 3.77 13.97 -4.46
CA GLY A 158 3.68 12.52 -4.44
C GLY A 158 3.72 11.86 -5.81
N ASP A 159 3.45 12.59 -6.90
CA ASP A 159 3.27 11.96 -8.21
C ASP A 159 4.56 11.27 -8.71
N ARG A 160 5.73 11.85 -8.43
CA ARG A 160 7.03 11.27 -8.83
C ARG A 160 7.28 9.89 -8.23
N ILE A 161 6.76 9.58 -7.04
CA ILE A 161 6.97 8.27 -6.40
C ILE A 161 6.31 7.12 -7.17
N ARG A 162 5.38 7.44 -8.09
CA ARG A 162 4.67 6.47 -8.93
C ARG A 162 5.36 6.21 -10.26
N MET A 163 6.37 7.02 -10.61
CA MET A 163 7.01 6.99 -11.92
C MET A 163 8.23 6.06 -11.91
N ASN A 164 8.08 4.85 -12.44
CA ASN A 164 9.17 3.88 -12.56
C ASN A 164 9.91 4.01 -13.91
N SER A 165 9.24 4.51 -14.94
CA SER A 165 9.74 4.52 -16.32
C SER A 165 10.54 5.78 -16.67
N ILE A 166 10.51 6.80 -15.80
CA ILE A 166 11.17 8.09 -16.03
C ILE A 166 12.68 8.08 -15.72
N PHE A 167 13.24 6.99 -15.19
CA PHE A 167 14.69 6.83 -14.98
C PHE A 167 15.40 6.54 -16.31
N ASN A 168 15.27 7.47 -17.25
CA ASN A 168 15.77 7.40 -18.61
C ASN A 168 16.22 8.80 -19.06
N ASP A 169 17.35 8.91 -19.76
CA ASP A 169 17.91 10.19 -20.22
C ASP A 169 16.99 10.93 -21.21
N ARG A 170 16.01 10.25 -21.81
CA ARG A 170 14.99 10.81 -22.70
C ARG A 170 13.79 11.40 -21.95
N CYS A 171 13.74 11.25 -20.64
CA CYS A 171 12.66 11.76 -19.79
C CYS A 171 13.13 12.93 -18.95
N TYR A 172 12.30 13.97 -18.85
CA TYR A 172 12.44 14.99 -17.82
C TYR A 172 11.13 15.12 -17.06
N MET A 173 11.19 15.18 -15.74
CA MET A 173 10.01 15.39 -14.90
C MET A 173 10.23 16.56 -13.95
N ARG A 174 9.25 17.46 -13.84
CA ARG A 174 9.15 18.48 -12.80
C ARG A 174 7.86 18.30 -12.02
N SER A 175 7.95 18.31 -10.70
CA SER A 175 6.79 18.31 -9.81
C SER A 175 6.56 19.73 -9.31
N LEU A 176 5.33 20.22 -9.41
CA LEU A 176 4.92 21.56 -8.99
C LEU A 176 3.81 21.45 -7.94
N ALA A 177 3.70 22.47 -7.09
CA ALA A 177 2.60 22.60 -6.15
C ALA A 177 1.59 23.61 -6.67
N THR A 178 0.28 23.40 -6.42
CA THR A 178 -0.76 24.37 -6.83
C THR A 178 -0.57 25.76 -6.18
N ARG A 179 0.05 25.84 -4.99
CA ARG A 179 0.24 27.04 -4.13
C ARG A 179 -1.05 27.79 -3.76
N GLN A 180 -2.21 27.34 -4.25
CA GLN A 180 -3.54 27.85 -3.94
C GLN A 180 -4.51 26.67 -3.72
N SER A 181 -5.49 26.84 -2.83
CA SER A 181 -6.34 25.73 -2.36
C SER A 181 -7.48 25.35 -3.32
N ASN A 182 -7.72 26.12 -4.38
CA ASN A 182 -8.91 26.02 -5.22
C ASN A 182 -8.60 25.92 -6.73
N LEU A 183 -7.34 25.79 -7.11
CA LEU A 183 -6.94 25.63 -8.51
C LEU A 183 -6.40 24.22 -8.72
N ALA A 184 -6.77 23.61 -9.84
CA ALA A 184 -6.26 22.30 -10.23
C ALA A 184 -4.82 22.39 -10.77
N VAL A 185 -4.46 23.58 -11.25
CA VAL A 185 -3.21 23.91 -11.96
C VAL A 185 -2.48 25.05 -11.20
N SER A 186 -1.14 25.07 -11.22
CA SER A 186 -0.36 26.19 -10.67
C SER A 186 -0.31 27.35 -11.66
N LYS A 187 -0.28 28.59 -11.15
CA LYS A 187 -0.14 29.81 -11.97
C LYS A 187 1.06 29.80 -12.90
N HIS A 188 2.09 29.02 -12.56
CA HIS A 188 3.35 28.94 -13.30
C HIS A 188 3.46 27.70 -14.21
N VAL A 189 2.36 26.98 -14.42
CA VAL A 189 2.37 25.77 -15.24
C VAL A 189 2.63 26.10 -16.70
N GLN A 190 2.05 27.19 -17.22
CA GLN A 190 2.27 27.58 -18.61
C GLN A 190 3.75 27.90 -18.86
N GLU A 191 4.42 28.61 -17.95
CA GLU A 191 5.85 28.90 -18.07
C GLU A 191 6.69 27.62 -18.07
N ALA A 192 6.33 26.62 -17.25
CA ALA A 192 7.01 25.34 -17.27
C ALA A 192 6.79 24.57 -18.59
N VAL A 193 5.57 24.59 -19.13
CA VAL A 193 5.25 24.02 -20.45
C VAL A 193 6.05 24.71 -21.54
N ASP A 194 6.06 26.05 -21.55
CA ASP A 194 6.77 26.87 -22.55
C ASP A 194 8.28 26.59 -22.52
N ILE A 195 8.87 26.45 -21.33
CA ILE A 195 10.28 26.06 -21.17
C ILE A 195 10.56 24.71 -21.83
N LEU A 196 9.69 23.71 -21.66
CA LEU A 196 9.87 22.39 -22.30
C LEU A 196 9.65 22.44 -23.81
N LYS A 197 8.69 23.24 -24.28
CA LYS A 197 8.49 23.50 -25.72
C LYS A 197 9.69 24.18 -26.36
N ALA A 198 10.29 25.17 -25.69
CA ALA A 198 11.52 25.85 -26.13
C ALA A 198 12.75 24.93 -26.08
N ALA A 199 12.80 24.00 -25.13
CA ALA A 199 13.81 22.94 -25.06
C ALA A 199 13.61 21.83 -26.12
N LYS A 200 12.59 21.92 -26.98
CA LYS A 200 12.33 20.99 -28.10
C LYS A 200 12.18 19.52 -27.66
N TYR A 201 11.46 19.29 -26.57
CA TYR A 201 10.95 17.94 -26.28
C TYR A 201 9.97 17.51 -27.38
N ASP A 202 9.83 16.21 -27.64
CA ASP A 202 8.91 15.74 -28.70
C ASP A 202 7.46 15.68 -28.21
N LEU A 203 7.25 15.48 -26.91
CA LEU A 203 5.94 15.49 -26.25
C LEU A 203 6.06 16.07 -24.84
N VAL A 204 5.10 16.92 -24.45
CA VAL A 204 4.96 17.40 -23.07
C VAL A 204 3.68 16.82 -22.47
N ILE A 205 3.80 16.16 -21.32
CA ILE A 205 2.67 15.72 -20.51
C ILE A 205 2.48 16.69 -19.35
N LEU A 206 1.26 17.18 -19.17
CA LEU A 206 0.84 17.99 -18.03
C LEU A 206 -0.20 17.23 -17.22
N GLU A 207 0.18 16.74 -16.04
CA GLU A 207 -0.72 16.09 -15.09
C GLU A 207 -1.21 17.10 -14.04
N THR A 208 -2.53 17.17 -13.84
CA THR A 208 -3.13 18.01 -12.79
C THR A 208 -3.24 17.29 -11.45
N SER A 209 -3.52 18.06 -10.41
CA SER A 209 -3.92 17.50 -9.12
C SER A 209 -5.27 16.78 -9.21
N GLY A 210 -5.70 16.10 -8.14
CA GLY A 210 -7.04 15.51 -8.11
C GLY A 210 -8.12 16.58 -8.24
N ILE A 211 -8.90 16.53 -9.32
CA ILE A 211 -9.94 17.53 -9.59
C ILE A 211 -11.33 17.13 -9.09
N GLY A 212 -12.19 18.13 -8.88
CA GLY A 212 -13.62 17.98 -8.69
C GLY A 212 -14.37 17.77 -10.02
N GLN A 213 -15.70 17.86 -9.97
CA GLN A 213 -16.55 17.60 -11.14
C GLN A 213 -16.57 18.76 -12.16
N SER A 214 -16.26 20.00 -11.74
CA SER A 214 -16.41 21.22 -12.55
C SER A 214 -15.09 21.86 -13.01
N ASP A 215 -13.95 21.21 -12.79
CA ASP A 215 -12.64 21.81 -13.11
C ASP A 215 -12.21 21.44 -14.53
N THR A 216 -12.00 22.44 -15.38
CA THR A 216 -11.62 22.28 -16.80
C THR A 216 -10.32 22.99 -17.18
N GLU A 217 -9.62 23.59 -16.21
CA GLU A 217 -8.43 24.44 -16.41
C GLU A 217 -7.30 23.78 -17.23
N ILE A 218 -7.22 22.45 -17.22
CA ILE A 218 -6.20 21.73 -18.00
C ILE A 218 -6.33 21.97 -19.51
N VAL A 219 -7.56 22.20 -19.99
CA VAL A 219 -7.87 22.36 -21.41
C VAL A 219 -7.22 23.63 -21.97
N ASP A 220 -7.14 24.69 -21.16
CA ASP A 220 -6.52 25.96 -21.56
C ASP A 220 -4.99 25.87 -21.70
N HIS A 221 -4.38 24.80 -21.19
CA HIS A 221 -2.93 24.58 -21.14
C HIS A 221 -2.48 23.34 -21.93
N SER A 222 -3.36 22.73 -22.74
CA SER A 222 -3.06 21.51 -23.50
C SER A 222 -3.65 21.51 -24.90
N ASP A 223 -2.98 20.85 -25.85
CA ASP A 223 -3.49 20.66 -27.21
C ASP A 223 -4.45 19.46 -27.30
N VAL A 224 -4.23 18.46 -26.44
CA VAL A 224 -5.07 17.26 -26.30
C VAL A 224 -5.30 16.99 -24.82
N SER A 225 -6.54 16.68 -24.45
CA SER A 225 -6.92 16.43 -23.06
C SER A 225 -7.40 14.99 -22.85
N MET A 226 -6.94 14.37 -21.76
CA MET A 226 -7.36 13.05 -21.31
C MET A 226 -7.97 13.14 -19.91
N TYR A 227 -9.19 12.60 -19.76
CA TYR A 227 -9.86 12.51 -18.46
C TYR A 227 -9.77 11.09 -17.90
N VAL A 228 -9.22 10.97 -16.68
CA VAL A 228 -9.05 9.70 -15.97
C VAL A 228 -10.07 9.60 -14.83
N MET A 229 -10.86 8.53 -14.82
CA MET A 229 -11.84 8.26 -13.77
C MET A 229 -11.86 6.79 -13.37
N THR A 230 -12.57 6.47 -12.30
CA THR A 230 -12.77 5.08 -11.83
C THR A 230 -14.21 4.63 -12.07
N PRO A 231 -14.49 3.31 -12.08
CA PRO A 231 -15.86 2.78 -12.10
C PRO A 231 -16.76 3.27 -10.96
N GLU A 232 -16.19 3.79 -9.88
CA GLU A 232 -16.90 4.29 -8.70
C GLU A 232 -17.24 5.79 -8.82
N TYR A 233 -18.27 6.15 -9.60
CA TYR A 233 -18.74 7.54 -9.77
C TYR A 233 -20.14 7.80 -9.17
N GLY A 234 -20.72 6.81 -8.48
CA GLY A 234 -22.08 6.88 -7.95
C GLY A 234 -23.13 6.51 -9.00
N ALA A 235 -24.21 7.29 -9.09
CA ALA A 235 -25.28 7.05 -10.07
C ALA A 235 -24.88 7.55 -11.47
N ALA A 236 -25.44 6.96 -12.52
CA ALA A 236 -25.21 7.39 -13.91
C ALA A 236 -25.52 8.88 -14.15
N SER A 237 -26.49 9.47 -13.42
CA SER A 237 -26.80 10.90 -13.47
C SER A 237 -25.70 11.82 -12.93
N GLN A 238 -24.70 11.29 -12.24
CA GLN A 238 -23.51 12.06 -11.84
C GLN A 238 -22.61 12.37 -13.04
N LEU A 239 -22.64 11.55 -14.09
CA LEU A 239 -21.85 11.79 -15.31
C LEU A 239 -22.27 13.09 -16.01
N GLU A 240 -23.55 13.46 -15.91
CA GLU A 240 -24.07 14.73 -16.46
C GLU A 240 -23.51 15.98 -15.77
N LYS A 241 -22.80 15.82 -14.64
CA LYS A 241 -22.21 16.93 -13.87
C LYS A 241 -20.71 17.04 -14.02
N ILE A 242 -20.09 16.12 -14.77
CA ILE A 242 -18.64 16.10 -14.95
C ILE A 242 -18.31 16.87 -16.22
N ASP A 243 -17.90 18.12 -16.07
CA ASP A 243 -17.62 19.02 -17.19
C ASP A 243 -16.52 18.46 -18.08
N MET A 244 -15.51 17.79 -17.51
CA MET A 244 -14.44 17.16 -18.30
C MET A 244 -14.93 16.09 -19.30
N LEU A 245 -16.14 15.51 -19.16
CA LEU A 245 -16.69 14.61 -20.17
C LEU A 245 -17.08 15.35 -21.47
N ASP A 246 -17.37 16.65 -21.38
CA ASP A 246 -17.62 17.52 -22.54
C ASP A 246 -16.33 17.87 -23.28
N PHE A 247 -15.25 18.12 -22.54
CA PHE A 247 -14.01 18.66 -23.11
C PHE A 247 -12.95 17.60 -23.46
N ALA A 248 -12.91 16.47 -22.76
CA ALA A 248 -11.85 15.46 -22.96
C ALA A 248 -11.84 14.87 -24.38
N ASP A 249 -10.69 14.83 -25.03
CA ASP A 249 -10.53 14.14 -26.31
C ASP A 249 -10.54 12.61 -26.13
N VAL A 250 -9.99 12.14 -25.01
CA VAL A 250 -9.94 10.73 -24.64
C VAL A 250 -10.30 10.53 -23.17
N ILE A 251 -11.06 9.49 -22.86
CA ILE A 251 -11.43 9.14 -21.48
C ILE A 251 -10.84 7.78 -21.13
N ALA A 252 -10.13 7.73 -20.00
CA ALA A 252 -9.62 6.52 -19.41
C ALA A 252 -10.42 6.15 -18.15
N LEU A 253 -11.20 5.09 -18.22
CA LEU A 253 -11.83 4.46 -17.06
C LEU A 253 -10.83 3.48 -16.43
N ASN A 254 -9.97 4.02 -15.58
CA ASN A 254 -8.90 3.27 -14.91
C ASN A 254 -9.42 2.46 -13.71
N LYS A 255 -8.62 1.51 -13.22
CA LYS A 255 -9.04 0.49 -12.25
C LYS A 255 -10.22 -0.32 -12.80
N PHE A 256 -10.15 -0.66 -14.08
CA PHE A 256 -11.15 -1.46 -14.78
C PHE A 256 -11.28 -2.88 -14.20
N ASP A 257 -10.37 -3.26 -13.32
CA ASP A 257 -10.44 -4.47 -12.53
C ASP A 257 -11.60 -4.40 -11.48
N LYS A 258 -12.07 -3.22 -11.10
CA LYS A 258 -13.11 -3.03 -10.08
C LYS A 258 -14.47 -3.57 -10.52
N ARG A 259 -15.30 -3.93 -9.54
CA ARG A 259 -16.68 -4.38 -9.79
C ARG A 259 -17.48 -3.24 -10.43
N GLY A 260 -18.31 -3.57 -11.43
CA GLY A 260 -19.14 -2.59 -12.13
C GLY A 260 -18.42 -1.85 -13.27
N ALA A 261 -17.15 -2.18 -13.57
CA ALA A 261 -16.39 -1.55 -14.64
C ALA A 261 -17.04 -1.66 -16.03
N LEU A 262 -17.65 -2.82 -16.35
CA LEU A 262 -18.37 -3.04 -17.61
C LEU A 262 -19.63 -2.17 -17.75
N ASP A 263 -20.36 -1.97 -16.66
CA ASP A 263 -21.51 -1.07 -16.65
C ASP A 263 -21.04 0.38 -16.74
N ALA A 264 -19.98 0.71 -16.00
CA ALA A 264 -19.36 2.02 -15.96
C ALA A 264 -18.91 2.51 -17.34
N ILE A 265 -18.19 1.68 -18.11
CA ILE A 265 -17.75 2.07 -19.45
C ILE A 265 -18.91 2.31 -20.40
N ARG A 266 -19.99 1.52 -20.27
CA ARG A 266 -21.20 1.68 -21.08
C ARG A 266 -21.90 3.02 -20.77
N ASP A 267 -22.01 3.37 -19.49
CA ASP A 267 -22.64 4.63 -19.08
C ASP A 267 -21.80 5.84 -19.52
N VAL A 268 -20.48 5.77 -19.36
CA VAL A 268 -19.55 6.83 -19.82
C VAL A 268 -19.61 6.98 -21.35
N LYS A 269 -19.62 5.89 -22.11
CA LYS A 269 -19.80 5.91 -23.58
C LYS A 269 -21.11 6.57 -24.00
N LYS A 270 -22.22 6.24 -23.33
CA LYS A 270 -23.52 6.88 -23.58
C LYS A 270 -23.48 8.37 -23.27
N GLN A 271 -22.86 8.77 -22.16
CA GLN A 271 -22.75 10.18 -21.81
C GLN A 271 -21.88 10.93 -22.82
N TYR A 272 -20.75 10.36 -23.23
CA TYR A 272 -19.89 10.94 -24.27
C TYR A 272 -20.65 11.22 -25.58
N LYS A 273 -21.46 10.24 -26.03
CA LYS A 273 -22.33 10.39 -27.21
C LYS A 273 -23.32 11.53 -27.06
N ARG A 274 -23.98 11.64 -25.90
CA ARG A 274 -24.96 12.70 -25.61
C ARG A 274 -24.32 14.07 -25.65
N ASN A 275 -23.18 14.23 -24.96
CA ASN A 275 -22.45 15.49 -24.86
C ASN A 275 -22.02 16.04 -26.23
N ARG A 276 -21.68 15.15 -27.18
CA ARG A 276 -21.26 15.51 -28.55
C ARG A 276 -22.32 15.33 -29.63
N GLN A 277 -23.54 14.95 -29.25
CA GLN A 277 -24.65 14.66 -30.18
C GLN A 277 -24.32 13.62 -31.27
N LEU A 278 -23.44 12.65 -30.95
CA LEU A 278 -22.99 11.60 -31.86
C LEU A 278 -23.86 10.34 -31.71
N TRP A 279 -25.07 10.37 -32.27
CA TRP A 279 -26.03 9.27 -32.09
C TRP A 279 -25.71 8.03 -32.94
N GLU A 280 -25.10 8.22 -34.10
CA GLU A 280 -24.83 7.17 -35.09
C GLU A 280 -23.43 6.55 -34.99
N ILE A 281 -22.55 7.08 -34.13
CA ILE A 281 -21.19 6.53 -33.96
C ILE A 281 -21.27 5.14 -33.33
N ALA A 282 -20.48 4.18 -33.82
CA ALA A 282 -20.39 2.86 -33.21
C ALA A 282 -19.77 2.97 -31.81
N ASP A 283 -20.17 2.09 -30.88
CA ASP A 283 -19.65 2.12 -29.50
C ASP A 283 -18.13 1.87 -29.44
N GLU A 284 -17.57 1.18 -30.43
CA GLU A 284 -16.15 0.86 -30.55
C GLU A 284 -15.30 2.08 -30.93
N ASP A 285 -15.87 3.03 -31.68
CA ASP A 285 -15.18 4.24 -32.13
C ASP A 285 -15.19 5.38 -31.08
N ILE A 286 -15.96 5.21 -29.99
CA ILE A 286 -16.00 6.17 -28.90
C ILE A 286 -14.65 6.11 -28.14
N PRO A 287 -13.94 7.24 -27.94
CA PRO A 287 -12.63 7.28 -27.29
C PRO A 287 -12.74 7.16 -25.76
N VAL A 288 -13.39 6.10 -25.28
CA VAL A 288 -13.55 5.75 -23.86
C VAL A 288 -12.99 4.35 -23.67
N PHE A 289 -11.90 4.25 -22.90
CA PHE A 289 -11.12 3.02 -22.73
C PHE A 289 -11.10 2.56 -21.27
N GLY A 290 -11.32 1.26 -21.06
CA GLY A 290 -11.09 0.63 -19.77
C GLY A 290 -9.60 0.34 -19.59
N THR A 291 -8.99 0.77 -18.49
CA THR A 291 -7.55 0.59 -18.23
C THR A 291 -7.28 0.04 -16.84
N ILE A 292 -6.18 -0.70 -16.71
CA ILE A 292 -5.67 -1.22 -15.43
C ILE A 292 -4.19 -0.86 -15.32
N ALA A 293 -3.89 0.39 -14.94
CA ALA A 293 -2.50 0.86 -14.84
C ALA A 293 -1.63 0.07 -13.82
N SER A 294 -2.25 -0.67 -12.88
CA SER A 294 -1.53 -1.56 -11.96
C SER A 294 -1.13 -2.91 -12.55
N GLN A 295 -1.62 -3.24 -13.75
CA GLN A 295 -1.31 -4.48 -14.46
C GLN A 295 -0.25 -4.18 -15.51
N PHE A 296 0.89 -4.86 -15.38
CA PHE A 296 1.96 -4.74 -16.37
C PHE A 296 1.46 -5.18 -17.75
N ASN A 297 1.75 -4.36 -18.77
CA ASN A 297 1.36 -4.60 -20.15
C ASN A 297 -0.16 -4.81 -20.34
N ASP A 298 -0.97 -4.07 -19.58
CA ASP A 298 -2.43 -4.09 -19.71
C ASP A 298 -2.89 -3.81 -21.16
N PRO A 299 -3.67 -4.72 -21.80
CA PRO A 299 -4.19 -4.53 -23.15
C PRO A 299 -5.03 -3.27 -23.30
N GLY A 300 -5.90 -2.97 -22.34
CA GLY A 300 -6.72 -1.75 -22.35
C GLY A 300 -5.88 -0.46 -22.41
N THR A 301 -4.78 -0.42 -21.66
CA THR A 301 -3.82 0.69 -21.69
C THR A 301 -3.03 0.75 -22.99
N ASN A 302 -2.76 -0.39 -23.64
CA ASN A 302 -2.14 -0.42 -24.99
C ASN A 302 -3.07 0.23 -26.03
N THR A 303 -4.36 -0.13 -26.02
CA THR A 303 -5.36 0.46 -26.92
C THR A 303 -5.55 1.96 -26.66
N LEU A 304 -5.60 2.35 -25.38
CA LEU A 304 -5.64 3.76 -24.99
C LEU A 304 -4.43 4.53 -25.56
N TYR A 305 -3.22 4.02 -25.34
CA TYR A 305 -1.99 4.65 -25.81
C TYR A 305 -2.01 4.85 -27.32
N LYS A 306 -2.33 3.81 -28.08
CA LYS A 306 -2.36 3.90 -29.55
C LYS A 306 -3.36 4.96 -30.03
N LYS A 307 -4.59 4.95 -29.49
CA LYS A 307 -5.59 5.95 -29.85
C LYS A 307 -5.17 7.36 -29.45
N LEU A 308 -4.54 7.51 -28.28
CA LEU A 308 -4.06 8.80 -27.78
C LEU A 308 -2.98 9.39 -28.70
N MET A 309 -2.03 8.57 -29.18
CA MET A 309 -1.03 9.01 -30.15
C MET A 309 -1.66 9.42 -31.48
N ASP A 310 -2.64 8.67 -31.97
CA ASP A 310 -3.37 9.02 -33.21
C ASP A 310 -4.10 10.36 -33.06
N VAL A 311 -4.76 10.59 -31.92
CA VAL A 311 -5.44 11.87 -31.60
C VAL A 311 -4.44 13.02 -31.49
N ILE A 312 -3.27 12.81 -30.88
CA ILE A 312 -2.20 13.81 -30.81
C ILE A 312 -1.75 14.21 -32.22
N VAL A 313 -1.50 13.24 -33.10
CA VAL A 313 -1.11 13.52 -34.49
C VAL A 313 -2.23 14.26 -35.23
N GLU A 314 -3.49 13.85 -35.08
CA GLU A 314 -4.64 14.49 -35.74
C GLU A 314 -4.83 15.94 -35.29
N ARG A 315 -4.72 16.22 -33.99
CA ARG A 315 -4.94 17.55 -33.40
C ARG A 315 -3.79 18.52 -33.63
N THR A 316 -2.55 18.03 -33.62
CA THR A 316 -1.36 18.89 -33.60
C THR A 316 -0.54 18.84 -34.89
N GLY A 317 -0.78 17.85 -35.75
CA GLY A 317 0.04 17.60 -36.94
C GLY A 317 1.45 17.10 -36.61
N SER A 318 1.70 16.62 -35.38
CA SER A 318 3.02 16.14 -34.97
C SER A 318 3.47 14.90 -35.75
N GLU A 319 4.79 14.66 -35.75
CA GLU A 319 5.41 13.49 -36.41
C GLU A 319 5.37 12.22 -35.55
N LEU A 320 4.67 12.23 -34.42
CA LEU A 320 4.60 11.13 -33.44
C LEU A 320 3.69 9.98 -33.90
N LYS A 321 3.94 9.46 -35.09
CA LYS A 321 3.19 8.33 -35.65
C LYS A 321 3.61 7.03 -34.96
N SER A 322 2.74 6.55 -34.08
CA SER A 322 2.93 5.32 -33.32
C SER A 322 2.82 4.08 -34.21
N ASN A 323 3.78 3.16 -34.09
CA ASN A 323 3.73 1.81 -34.69
C ASN A 323 3.35 0.74 -33.65
N PHE A 324 2.87 1.16 -32.49
CA PHE A 324 2.54 0.28 -31.38
C PHE A 324 1.40 -0.68 -31.74
N GLU A 325 1.66 -1.98 -31.67
CA GLU A 325 0.66 -3.01 -31.96
C GLU A 325 -0.24 -3.24 -30.74
N THR A 326 -1.55 -3.21 -30.97
CA THR A 326 -2.55 -3.55 -29.96
C THR A 326 -3.01 -5.00 -30.17
N ALA A 327 -2.99 -5.81 -29.12
CA ALA A 327 -3.64 -7.12 -29.15
C ALA A 327 -5.15 -6.95 -28.93
N ASP A 328 -5.99 -7.70 -29.65
CA ASP A 328 -7.46 -7.74 -29.49
C ASP A 328 -7.92 -8.43 -28.19
N GLU A 329 -7.00 -8.71 -27.26
CA GLU A 329 -7.31 -9.39 -26.00
C GLU A 329 -7.93 -8.42 -25.00
N MET A 330 -9.09 -8.79 -24.45
CA MET A 330 -9.64 -8.08 -23.29
C MET A 330 -8.72 -8.27 -22.09
N SER A 331 -8.47 -7.21 -21.31
CA SER A 331 -7.69 -7.30 -20.08
C SER A 331 -8.27 -8.37 -19.14
N GLU A 332 -7.63 -9.54 -19.08
CA GLU A 332 -8.02 -10.60 -18.15
C GLU A 332 -7.53 -10.26 -16.75
N LYS A 333 -8.47 -10.28 -15.80
CA LYS A 333 -8.19 -9.94 -14.41
C LYS A 333 -7.55 -11.11 -13.66
N ILE A 334 -6.31 -10.94 -13.20
CA ILE A 334 -5.68 -11.87 -12.27
C ILE A 334 -6.11 -11.53 -10.84
N PHE A 335 -7.03 -12.32 -10.27
CA PHE A 335 -7.45 -12.16 -8.88
C PHE A 335 -6.53 -12.97 -7.95
N VAL A 336 -5.81 -12.30 -7.04
CA VAL A 336 -5.17 -12.97 -5.90
C VAL A 336 -6.23 -13.47 -4.92
N ILE A 337 -7.24 -12.63 -4.63
CA ILE A 337 -8.40 -12.98 -3.78
C ILE A 337 -9.67 -12.85 -4.63
N PRO A 338 -10.46 -13.93 -4.80
CA PRO A 338 -11.72 -13.87 -5.53
C PRO A 338 -12.71 -12.87 -4.89
N PRO A 339 -13.51 -12.13 -5.66
CA PRO A 339 -14.45 -11.13 -5.14
C PRO A 339 -15.42 -11.67 -4.06
N LYS A 340 -15.80 -12.95 -4.16
CA LYS A 340 -16.66 -13.63 -3.19
C LYS A 340 -16.02 -13.84 -1.81
N ARG A 341 -14.70 -13.64 -1.67
CA ARG A 341 -13.94 -13.83 -0.42
C ARG A 341 -13.35 -12.54 0.14
N VAL A 342 -13.75 -11.35 -0.34
CA VAL A 342 -13.19 -10.07 0.14
C VAL A 342 -13.38 -9.86 1.65
N ARG A 343 -14.40 -10.48 2.26
CA ARG A 343 -14.71 -10.37 3.70
C ARG A 343 -14.10 -11.47 4.58
N TYR A 344 -13.15 -12.26 4.07
CA TYR A 344 -12.58 -13.40 4.81
C TYR A 344 -12.04 -13.06 6.21
N LEU A 345 -11.43 -11.89 6.41
CA LEU A 345 -10.96 -11.46 7.74
C LEU A 345 -12.12 -11.16 8.70
N SER A 346 -13.24 -10.63 8.19
CA SER A 346 -14.45 -10.46 8.99
C SER A 346 -15.05 -11.81 9.36
N GLU A 347 -15.11 -12.75 8.41
CA GLU A 347 -15.57 -14.13 8.65
C GLU A 347 -14.73 -14.82 9.74
N ILE A 348 -13.40 -14.65 9.72
CA ILE A 348 -12.50 -15.18 10.76
C ILE A 348 -12.81 -14.55 12.13
N SER A 349 -12.97 -13.23 12.19
CA SER A 349 -13.28 -12.51 13.43
C SER A 349 -14.63 -12.92 14.01
N GLU A 350 -15.66 -13.04 13.16
CA GLU A 350 -16.99 -13.51 13.54
C GLU A 350 -16.95 -14.95 14.05
N THR A 351 -16.16 -15.82 13.42
CA THR A 351 -15.96 -17.21 13.86
C THR A 351 -15.35 -17.28 15.26
N ILE A 352 -14.30 -16.49 15.55
CA ILE A 352 -13.65 -16.48 16.86
C ILE A 352 -14.59 -15.94 17.95
N ARG A 353 -15.32 -14.86 17.65
CA ARG A 353 -16.30 -14.29 18.59
C ARG A 353 -17.44 -15.28 18.87
N GLY A 354 -17.99 -15.88 17.82
CA GLY A 354 -19.04 -16.90 17.95
C GLY A 354 -18.57 -18.12 18.74
N TYR A 355 -17.31 -18.54 18.58
CA TYR A 355 -16.72 -19.58 19.41
C TYR A 355 -16.69 -19.19 20.89
N ASN A 356 -16.21 -17.99 21.23
CA ASN A 356 -16.16 -17.53 22.62
C ASN A 356 -17.54 -17.40 23.26
N GLU A 357 -18.53 -16.88 22.53
CA GLU A 357 -19.92 -16.82 23.00
C GLU A 357 -20.50 -18.23 23.26
N TRP A 358 -20.20 -19.18 22.37
CA TRP A 358 -20.57 -20.58 22.55
C TRP A 358 -19.89 -21.19 23.79
N VAL A 359 -18.59 -20.94 24.00
CA VAL A 359 -17.86 -21.39 25.20
C VAL A 359 -18.51 -20.87 26.48
N GLU A 360 -18.84 -19.58 26.56
CA GLU A 360 -19.51 -19.01 27.74
C GLU A 360 -20.88 -19.67 27.99
N LYS A 361 -21.67 -19.88 26.93
CA LYS A 361 -22.97 -20.56 27.04
C LYS A 361 -22.81 -22.00 27.55
N GLN A 362 -21.87 -22.76 26.99
CA GLN A 362 -21.60 -24.14 27.38
C GLN A 362 -21.05 -24.23 28.81
N GLY A 363 -20.15 -23.32 29.19
CA GLY A 363 -19.63 -23.21 30.56
C GLY A 363 -20.73 -22.93 31.59
N GLN A 364 -21.68 -22.05 31.27
CA GLN A 364 -22.84 -21.79 32.14
C GLN A 364 -23.75 -23.01 32.30
N ILE A 365 -23.98 -23.77 31.23
CA ILE A 365 -24.78 -25.01 31.28
C ILE A 365 -24.05 -26.05 32.14
N ALA A 366 -22.76 -26.27 31.90
CA ALA A 366 -21.92 -27.16 32.70
C ALA A 366 -21.94 -26.79 34.18
N GLN A 367 -21.87 -25.50 34.52
CA GLN A 367 -21.95 -25.03 35.90
C GLN A 367 -23.30 -25.36 36.57
N LYS A 368 -24.41 -25.21 35.85
CA LYS A 368 -25.75 -25.58 36.35
C LYS A 368 -25.87 -27.09 36.58
N LEU A 369 -25.35 -27.89 35.64
CA LEU A 369 -25.31 -29.35 35.78
C LEU A 369 -24.51 -29.79 37.00
N TYR A 370 -23.35 -29.16 37.24
CA TYR A 370 -22.55 -29.39 38.44
C TYR A 370 -23.34 -29.08 39.71
N ALA A 371 -24.01 -27.93 39.78
CA ALA A 371 -24.82 -27.55 40.94
C ALA A 371 -25.97 -28.53 41.22
N LEU A 372 -26.65 -29.03 40.17
CA LEU A 372 -27.69 -30.05 40.32
C LEU A 372 -27.12 -31.38 40.82
N LYS A 373 -25.96 -31.78 40.30
CA LYS A 373 -25.27 -33.00 40.72
C LYS A 373 -24.88 -32.95 42.20
N GLU A 374 -24.26 -31.86 42.64
CA GLU A 374 -23.91 -31.67 44.06
C GLU A 374 -25.17 -31.58 44.95
N SER A 375 -26.24 -30.94 44.48
CA SER A 375 -27.52 -30.90 45.22
C SER A 375 -28.13 -32.29 45.39
N MET A 376 -28.09 -33.13 44.35
CA MET A 376 -28.52 -34.53 44.44
C MET A 376 -27.65 -35.32 45.43
N ALA A 377 -26.36 -35.01 45.57
CA ALA A 377 -25.53 -35.68 46.58
C ALA A 377 -25.87 -35.25 48.02
N VAL A 378 -26.34 -34.02 48.23
CA VAL A 378 -26.72 -33.49 49.55
C VAL A 378 -28.09 -33.98 50.02
N LEU A 379 -29.03 -34.21 49.10
CA LEU A 379 -30.42 -34.60 49.39
C LEU A 379 -30.66 -36.09 49.11
N ASP A 380 -29.68 -36.95 49.39
CA ASP A 380 -29.72 -38.37 49.04
C ASP A 380 -30.85 -39.15 49.74
N ASP A 381 -31.37 -38.61 50.83
CA ASP A 381 -32.45 -39.14 51.66
C ASP A 381 -33.87 -38.69 51.22
N ASP A 382 -34.00 -37.66 50.38
CA ASP A 382 -35.30 -37.15 49.88
C ASP A 382 -35.58 -37.61 48.44
N GLN A 383 -36.32 -38.71 48.29
CA GLN A 383 -36.69 -39.27 46.99
C GLN A 383 -37.44 -38.29 46.08
N THR A 384 -38.26 -37.40 46.62
CA THR A 384 -39.07 -36.47 45.80
C THR A 384 -38.18 -35.37 45.23
N ALA A 385 -37.23 -34.88 46.04
CA ALA A 385 -36.23 -33.93 45.58
C ALA A 385 -35.29 -34.56 44.52
N GLN A 386 -34.89 -35.82 44.71
CA GLN A 386 -34.04 -36.55 43.76
C GLN A 386 -34.67 -36.67 42.38
N GLU A 387 -35.93 -37.11 42.29
CA GLU A 387 -36.63 -37.26 41.00
C GLU A 387 -36.71 -35.91 40.26
N THR A 388 -37.08 -34.85 40.98
CA THR A 388 -37.20 -33.49 40.42
C THR A 388 -35.85 -32.97 39.90
N LEU A 389 -34.78 -33.13 40.68
CA LEU A 389 -33.44 -32.69 40.30
C LEU A 389 -32.88 -33.50 39.13
N LYS A 390 -33.13 -34.81 39.10
CA LYS A 390 -32.71 -35.70 38.01
C LYS A 390 -33.42 -35.36 36.71
N GLU A 391 -34.73 -35.12 36.73
CA GLU A 391 -35.47 -34.67 35.54
C GLU A 391 -34.91 -33.36 35.00
N LYS A 392 -34.57 -32.40 35.87
CA LYS A 392 -33.95 -31.13 35.46
C LYS A 392 -32.53 -31.30 34.93
N TYR A 393 -31.77 -32.23 35.50
CA TYR A 393 -30.44 -32.58 35.00
C TYR A 393 -30.53 -33.16 33.59
N GLU A 394 -31.39 -34.16 33.37
CA GLU A 394 -31.59 -34.79 32.06
C GLU A 394 -32.13 -33.82 30.98
N GLN A 395 -32.89 -32.81 31.39
CA GLN A 395 -33.31 -31.71 30.50
C GLN A 395 -32.12 -30.83 30.09
N LEU A 396 -31.31 -30.38 31.06
CA LEU A 396 -30.19 -29.47 30.80
C LEU A 396 -29.02 -30.14 30.06
N VAL A 397 -28.81 -31.44 30.23
CA VAL A 397 -27.77 -32.19 29.50
C VAL A 397 -27.99 -32.09 27.99
N LYS A 398 -29.24 -31.99 27.51
CA LYS A 398 -29.54 -31.88 26.08
C LYS A 398 -29.07 -30.54 25.46
N ASP A 399 -28.85 -29.52 26.28
CA ASP A 399 -28.35 -28.22 25.84
C ASP A 399 -26.81 -28.13 25.85
N LEU A 400 -26.15 -29.12 26.48
CA LEU A 400 -24.69 -29.26 26.48
C LEU A 400 -24.25 -30.06 25.24
N ASP A 401 -23.19 -29.61 24.57
CA ASP A 401 -22.56 -30.39 23.52
C ASP A 401 -22.03 -31.72 24.09
N PRO A 402 -22.32 -32.88 23.48
CA PRO A 402 -21.86 -34.17 23.98
C PRO A 402 -20.34 -34.25 24.19
N HIS A 403 -19.55 -33.60 23.34
CA HIS A 403 -18.09 -33.59 23.48
C HIS A 403 -17.64 -32.82 24.74
N ASN A 404 -18.39 -31.80 25.15
CA ASN A 404 -18.10 -31.06 26.38
C ASN A 404 -18.35 -31.90 27.63
N LEU A 405 -19.28 -32.85 27.59
CA LEU A 405 -19.47 -33.81 28.67
C LEU A 405 -18.26 -34.74 28.80
N ASP A 406 -17.75 -35.27 27.68
CA ASP A 406 -16.52 -36.08 27.66
C ASP A 406 -15.33 -35.33 28.27
N VAL A 407 -15.20 -34.03 27.96
CA VAL A 407 -14.15 -33.17 28.53
C VAL A 407 -14.27 -33.04 30.05
N ILE A 408 -15.49 -32.86 30.56
CA ILE A 408 -15.77 -32.74 31.99
C ILE A 408 -15.51 -34.06 32.72
N GLU A 409 -16.05 -35.17 32.20
CA GLU A 409 -15.91 -36.49 32.81
C GLU A 409 -14.48 -37.02 32.74
N GLY A 410 -13.75 -36.70 31.66
CA GLY A 410 -12.34 -37.04 31.46
C GLY A 410 -11.36 -36.15 32.21
N TRP A 411 -11.81 -35.06 32.85
CA TRP A 411 -10.92 -34.11 33.53
C TRP A 411 -10.07 -34.76 34.65
N PRO A 412 -10.61 -35.63 35.53
CA PRO A 412 -9.80 -36.30 36.56
C PRO A 412 -8.72 -37.19 35.96
N GLU A 413 -9.02 -37.90 34.86
CA GLU A 413 -8.03 -38.73 34.16
C GLU A 413 -6.96 -37.87 33.50
N LYS A 414 -7.35 -36.76 32.86
CA LYS A 414 -6.42 -35.77 32.31
C LYS A 414 -5.50 -35.23 33.39
N GLN A 415 -6.04 -34.87 34.56
CA GLN A 415 -5.25 -34.41 35.70
C GLN A 415 -4.25 -35.46 36.18
N LYS A 416 -4.68 -36.72 36.29
CA LYS A 416 -3.82 -37.83 36.67
C LYS A 416 -2.67 -38.03 35.68
N ARG A 417 -2.97 -38.05 34.37
CA ARG A 417 -1.98 -38.25 33.30
C ARG A 417 -0.83 -37.24 33.33
N TYR A 418 -1.08 -35.99 33.74
CA TYR A 418 -0.04 -34.96 33.89
C TYR A 418 0.61 -34.92 35.28
N ARG A 419 0.07 -35.64 36.27
CA ARG A 419 0.66 -35.82 37.60
C ARG A 419 1.53 -37.07 37.71
N ASP A 420 1.23 -38.11 36.92
CA ASP A 420 2.05 -39.32 36.84
C ASP A 420 3.47 -38.99 36.35
N ASP A 421 4.50 -39.71 36.82
CA ASP A 421 5.91 -39.42 36.51
C ASP A 421 6.22 -39.43 35.01
N LEU A 422 5.56 -40.33 34.26
CA LEU A 422 5.76 -40.52 32.83
C LEU A 422 4.48 -40.23 32.05
N TYR A 423 4.55 -39.27 31.14
CA TYR A 423 3.53 -39.06 30.12
C TYR A 423 3.88 -39.86 28.88
N THR A 424 2.97 -40.74 28.46
CA THR A 424 3.16 -41.62 27.31
C THR A 424 2.20 -41.25 26.18
N PHE A 425 2.73 -41.01 24.98
CA PHE A 425 1.93 -40.76 23.79
C PHE A 425 2.56 -41.38 22.55
N LYS A 426 1.73 -41.69 21.55
CA LYS A 426 2.18 -42.27 20.29
C LYS A 426 2.39 -41.19 19.25
N VAL A 427 3.56 -41.19 18.62
CA VAL A 427 3.85 -40.41 17.43
C VAL A 427 4.11 -41.38 16.29
N ARG A 428 3.15 -41.47 15.35
CA ARG A 428 3.11 -42.54 14.34
C ARG A 428 3.09 -43.91 15.05
N ASP A 429 4.01 -44.80 14.72
CA ASP A 429 4.10 -46.15 15.31
C ASP A 429 5.05 -46.24 16.52
N LYS A 430 5.56 -45.10 17.03
CA LYS A 430 6.49 -45.06 18.15
C LYS A 430 5.83 -44.52 19.41
N GLU A 431 5.99 -45.24 20.51
CA GLU A 431 5.62 -44.79 21.84
C GLU A 431 6.73 -43.90 22.43
N ILE A 432 6.40 -42.65 22.73
CA ILE A 432 7.30 -41.68 23.35
C ILE A 432 6.88 -41.52 24.82
N LYS A 433 7.84 -41.64 25.72
CA LYS A 433 7.67 -41.46 27.16
C LYS A 433 8.46 -40.23 27.59
N ILE A 434 7.79 -39.27 28.22
CA ILE A 434 8.39 -38.00 28.67
C ILE A 434 8.19 -37.87 30.18
N GLN A 435 9.24 -37.47 30.90
CA GLN A 435 9.15 -37.12 32.32
C GLN A 435 8.25 -35.89 32.49
N THR A 436 7.23 -35.97 33.32
CA THR A 436 6.31 -34.84 33.58
C THR A 436 6.87 -33.82 34.55
N HIS A 437 7.87 -34.20 35.34
CA HIS A 437 8.50 -33.35 36.34
C HIS A 437 10.00 -33.18 36.06
N THR A 438 10.56 -32.10 36.61
CA THR A 438 12.01 -31.86 36.69
C THR A 438 12.38 -31.68 38.14
N GLU A 439 13.35 -32.45 38.62
CA GLU A 439 13.82 -32.34 40.01
C GLU A 439 14.78 -31.15 40.17
N SER A 440 14.53 -30.31 41.17
CA SER A 440 15.41 -29.20 41.52
C SER A 440 16.61 -29.64 42.38
N LEU A 441 17.59 -28.75 42.58
CA LEU A 441 18.71 -29.00 43.50
C LEU A 441 18.27 -29.26 44.95
N SER A 442 17.07 -28.80 45.33
CA SER A 442 16.47 -29.05 46.66
C SER A 442 15.51 -30.25 46.64
N HIS A 443 15.59 -31.12 45.63
CA HIS A 443 14.74 -32.31 45.45
C HIS A 443 13.24 -32.02 45.27
N THR A 444 12.88 -30.78 44.91
CA THR A 444 11.49 -30.41 44.62
C THR A 444 11.13 -30.86 43.21
N GLN A 445 10.03 -31.61 43.06
CA GLN A 445 9.51 -32.02 41.76
C GLN A 445 8.71 -30.86 41.14
N ILE A 446 9.27 -30.24 40.09
CA ILE A 446 8.65 -29.11 39.38
C ILE A 446 7.91 -29.67 38.15
N PRO A 447 6.58 -29.53 38.06
CA PRO A 447 5.83 -30.02 36.91
C PRO A 447 6.18 -29.22 35.64
N LYS A 448 6.41 -29.92 34.53
CA LYS A 448 6.60 -29.32 33.20
C LYS A 448 5.31 -28.65 32.69
N VAL A 449 4.14 -29.19 33.07
CA VAL A 449 2.81 -28.63 32.79
C VAL A 449 2.01 -28.62 34.09
N SER A 450 1.61 -27.43 34.56
CA SER A 450 0.81 -27.28 35.77
C SER A 450 -0.66 -27.06 35.42
N LEU A 451 -1.54 -27.91 35.97
CA LEU A 451 -2.98 -27.84 35.72
C LEU A 451 -3.71 -27.01 36.80
N PRO A 452 -4.83 -26.34 36.44
CA PRO A 452 -5.68 -25.68 37.42
C PRO A 452 -6.32 -26.70 38.38
N ARG A 453 -6.65 -26.23 39.57
CA ARG A 453 -7.31 -27.03 40.63
C ARG A 453 -8.83 -26.84 40.65
N TYR A 454 -9.42 -26.52 39.50
CA TYR A 454 -10.87 -26.32 39.39
C TYR A 454 -11.63 -27.62 39.63
N THR A 455 -12.74 -27.52 40.36
CA THR A 455 -13.72 -28.59 40.59
C THR A 455 -15.05 -28.29 39.91
N ALA A 456 -15.40 -27.01 39.81
CA ALA A 456 -16.61 -26.53 39.15
C ALA A 456 -16.55 -26.83 37.64
N TRP A 457 -17.58 -27.49 37.11
CA TRP A 457 -17.59 -27.92 35.71
C TRP A 457 -17.57 -26.75 34.72
N GLY A 458 -18.13 -25.59 35.08
CA GLY A 458 -18.07 -24.39 34.24
C GLY A 458 -16.63 -23.91 34.02
N ASP A 459 -15.84 -23.82 35.09
CA ASP A 459 -14.45 -23.38 35.03
C ASP A 459 -13.55 -24.41 34.33
N VAL A 460 -13.77 -25.70 34.62
CA VAL A 460 -13.07 -26.80 33.94
C VAL A 460 -13.31 -26.74 32.43
N LEU A 461 -14.57 -26.61 32.01
CA LEU A 461 -14.92 -26.61 30.59
C LEU A 461 -14.38 -25.36 29.90
N LYS A 462 -14.57 -24.18 30.50
CA LYS A 462 -14.07 -22.92 29.95
C LYS A 462 -12.56 -22.95 29.75
N TRP A 463 -11.81 -23.43 30.74
CA TRP A 463 -10.36 -23.55 30.64
C TRP A 463 -9.92 -24.52 29.53
N ASN A 464 -10.57 -25.69 29.42
CA ASN A 464 -10.25 -26.68 28.38
C ASN A 464 -10.60 -26.17 26.96
N LEU A 465 -11.62 -25.32 26.81
CA LEU A 465 -12.02 -24.80 25.50
C LEU A 465 -11.22 -23.56 25.07
N GLN A 466 -10.72 -22.73 26.00
CA GLN A 466 -10.03 -21.49 25.67
C GLN A 466 -8.50 -21.59 25.72
N GLU A 467 -7.96 -22.38 26.65
CA GLU A 467 -6.52 -22.36 26.94
C GLU A 467 -5.90 -23.75 26.79
N ASN A 468 -6.54 -24.74 27.42
CA ASN A 468 -6.17 -26.15 27.48
C ASN A 468 -4.68 -26.41 27.81
N VAL A 469 -4.31 -27.69 27.87
CA VAL A 469 -2.92 -28.12 27.92
C VAL A 469 -2.24 -27.91 26.57
N PRO A 470 -0.90 -27.75 26.53
CA PRO A 470 -0.17 -27.81 25.28
C PRO A 470 -0.48 -29.11 24.51
N GLY A 471 -0.54 -29.03 23.18
CA GLY A 471 -0.83 -30.18 22.32
C GLY A 471 -2.31 -30.56 22.19
N GLU A 472 -3.22 -29.83 22.83
CA GLU A 472 -4.66 -29.99 22.67
C GLU A 472 -5.31 -28.66 22.22
N PHE A 473 -6.40 -28.74 21.44
CA PHE A 473 -7.13 -27.56 20.98
C PHE A 473 -7.57 -26.67 22.16
N PRO A 474 -7.48 -25.33 22.06
CA PRO A 474 -7.11 -24.52 20.89
C PRO A 474 -5.61 -24.29 20.71
N TYR A 475 -4.77 -25.08 21.39
CA TYR A 475 -3.30 -25.00 21.35
C TYR A 475 -2.74 -23.67 21.88
N ALA A 476 -3.49 -22.97 22.74
CA ALA A 476 -3.08 -21.66 23.27
C ALA A 476 -1.77 -21.76 24.07
N ALA A 477 -1.58 -22.86 24.81
CA ALA A 477 -0.36 -23.15 25.56
C ALA A 477 0.75 -23.81 24.73
N GLY A 478 0.52 -24.05 23.43
CA GLY A 478 1.48 -24.66 22.51
C GLY A 478 0.88 -25.80 21.69
N VAL A 479 1.44 -26.04 20.50
CA VAL A 479 0.96 -27.07 19.56
C VAL A 479 1.44 -28.49 19.88
N PHE A 480 2.39 -28.65 20.81
CA PHE A 480 2.93 -29.95 21.23
C PHE A 480 2.73 -30.14 22.74
N PRO A 481 2.46 -31.39 23.21
CA PRO A 481 2.28 -31.67 24.64
C PRO A 481 3.45 -31.25 25.53
N PHE A 482 4.68 -31.43 25.03
CA PHE A 482 5.91 -31.02 25.70
C PHE A 482 6.90 -30.45 24.69
N LYS A 483 7.85 -29.64 25.18
CA LYS A 483 9.02 -29.21 24.40
C LYS A 483 9.89 -30.43 24.06
N ARG A 484 10.60 -30.37 22.93
CA ARG A 484 11.57 -31.41 22.54
C ARG A 484 12.73 -31.44 23.54
N GLU A 485 13.17 -32.62 23.95
CA GLU A 485 14.28 -32.77 24.92
C GLU A 485 15.67 -32.68 24.26
N GLY A 486 15.76 -32.81 22.92
CA GLY A 486 17.03 -32.85 22.19
C GLY A 486 17.22 -31.77 21.12
N GLU A 487 16.30 -30.81 20.99
CA GLU A 487 16.42 -29.71 20.02
C GLU A 487 15.95 -28.41 20.66
N ASP A 488 16.88 -27.47 20.82
CA ASP A 488 16.56 -26.12 21.27
C ASP A 488 15.92 -25.34 20.11
N PRO A 489 14.83 -24.58 20.31
CA PRO A 489 14.25 -23.73 19.27
C PRO A 489 15.17 -22.59 18.80
N THR A 490 16.33 -22.40 19.43
CA THR A 490 17.29 -21.36 19.10
C THR A 490 17.68 -21.40 17.62
N ARG A 491 17.35 -20.31 16.92
CA ARG A 491 17.77 -20.06 15.54
C ARG A 491 18.57 -18.76 15.50
N MET A 492 19.88 -18.88 15.32
CA MET A 492 20.78 -17.73 15.25
C MET A 492 20.85 -17.20 13.82
N PHE A 493 20.54 -15.92 13.65
CA PHE A 493 20.76 -15.22 12.39
C PHE A 493 22.27 -15.07 12.12
N ALA A 494 22.69 -15.40 10.90
CA ALA A 494 24.05 -15.19 10.42
C ALA A 494 24.01 -14.75 8.96
N GLY A 495 24.80 -13.73 8.64
CA GLY A 495 24.90 -13.17 7.30
C GLY A 495 25.90 -12.02 7.31
N GLU A 496 27.12 -12.27 6.86
CA GLU A 496 28.17 -11.25 6.80
C GLU A 496 29.17 -11.58 5.68
N GLY A 497 29.42 -10.60 4.82
CA GLY A 497 30.33 -10.74 3.69
C GLY A 497 29.87 -11.81 2.68
N GLY A 498 30.84 -12.49 2.07
CA GLY A 498 30.57 -13.55 1.09
C GLY A 498 30.07 -14.86 1.71
N PRO A 499 29.67 -15.83 0.85
CA PRO A 499 29.17 -17.12 1.27
C PRO A 499 30.12 -17.86 2.23
N GLU A 500 31.44 -17.81 2.03
CA GLU A 500 32.42 -18.50 2.87
C GLU A 500 32.46 -17.97 4.30
N ARG A 501 32.37 -16.64 4.48
CA ARG A 501 32.38 -15.99 5.80
C ARG A 501 31.08 -16.25 6.55
N THR A 502 29.95 -16.16 5.84
CA THR A 502 28.65 -16.53 6.39
C THR A 502 28.62 -18.02 6.77
N ASN A 503 29.21 -18.91 5.97
CA ASN A 503 29.33 -20.33 6.30
C ASN A 503 30.19 -20.58 7.55
N LYS A 504 31.33 -19.89 7.69
CA LYS A 504 32.13 -19.94 8.92
C LYS A 504 31.30 -19.49 10.13
N ARG A 505 30.48 -18.45 9.99
CA ARG A 505 29.58 -18.00 11.07
C ARG A 505 28.53 -19.04 11.39
N PHE A 506 27.94 -19.72 10.40
CA PHE A 506 27.02 -20.83 10.64
C PHE A 506 27.67 -21.92 11.49
N HIS A 507 28.87 -22.39 11.10
CA HIS A 507 29.59 -23.40 11.88
C HIS A 507 29.95 -22.92 13.30
N TYR A 508 30.25 -21.64 13.46
CA TYR A 508 30.53 -21.06 14.76
C TYR A 508 29.28 -21.02 15.66
N VAL A 509 28.14 -20.56 15.14
CA VAL A 509 26.91 -20.45 15.94
C VAL A 509 26.28 -21.81 16.22
N SER A 510 26.44 -22.80 15.33
CA SER A 510 25.93 -24.16 15.57
C SER A 510 26.91 -25.04 16.35
N LEU A 511 28.07 -24.52 16.75
CA LEU A 511 29.09 -25.31 17.42
C LEU A 511 28.59 -25.85 18.77
N GLY A 512 28.56 -27.17 18.93
CA GLY A 512 28.14 -27.82 20.17
C GLY A 512 26.63 -27.78 20.43
N MET A 513 25.82 -27.33 19.46
CA MET A 513 24.38 -27.55 19.50
C MET A 513 24.08 -29.04 19.19
N PRO A 514 23.09 -29.66 19.85
CA PRO A 514 22.77 -31.08 19.70
C PRO A 514 22.40 -31.52 18.28
#